data_AF-A0A950G3S0-F1
#
_entry.id   AF-A0A950G3S0-F1
#
_cell.length_a   1.000
_cell.length_b   1.000
_cell.length_c   1.000
_cell.angle_alpha   90.00
_cell.angle_beta   90.00
_cell.angle_gamma   90.00
#
_symmetry.space_group_name_H-M   'P 1'
#
loop_
_entity.id
_entity.type
_entity.pdbx_description
1 polymer ?
#
loop_
_entity_poly.entity_id
_entity_poly.type
_entity_poly.pdbx_seq_one_letter_code
_entity_poly.pdbx_strand_id
1 'polypeptide(L)'
;MTTPRAAARSRGFSMIEMLVSVLIFALAMLGLAGMYMKLITAQTQNQNVAQTSPWGNSFWGIVQANANATSFLANLSGTYTSANISAAPAPLRAWLTEVLQPLAIVNSTTTSGSPNYLANGSVVITTGPDASSGAACSASSGCTVTVTFQWTQNGAVSGSPAITRGQTFNFQIGL
;
A
#
# COMPACT_ATOMS: atom_id res chain seq x y z
N MET A 1 0.75 60.38 -51.57
CA MET A 1 1.21 59.28 -50.71
C MET A 1 0.01 58.80 -49.91
N THR A 2 -0.61 57.69 -50.31
CA THR A 2 -1.78 57.11 -49.63
C THR A 2 -1.73 55.59 -49.76
N THR A 3 -1.36 54.92 -48.67
CA THR A 3 -1.37 53.45 -48.53
C THR A 3 -2.80 52.94 -48.36
N PRO A 4 -3.24 51.91 -49.10
CA PRO A 4 -4.49 51.22 -48.78
C PRO A 4 -4.28 50.32 -47.55
N ARG A 5 -5.07 50.57 -46.49
CA ARG A 5 -5.20 49.64 -45.36
C ARG A 5 -5.95 48.40 -45.84
N ALA A 6 -5.32 47.24 -45.75
CA ALA A 6 -5.99 45.96 -45.94
C ALA A 6 -7.12 45.82 -44.90
N ALA A 7 -8.36 45.76 -45.35
CA ALA A 7 -9.50 45.42 -44.51
C ALA A 7 -9.33 43.95 -44.06
N ALA A 8 -9.00 43.74 -42.79
CA ALA A 8 -9.03 42.43 -42.18
C ALA A 8 -10.48 41.92 -42.25
N ARG A 9 -10.74 40.94 -43.12
CA ARG A 9 -12.06 40.31 -43.22
C ARG A 9 -12.33 39.55 -41.93
N SER A 10 -13.26 40.06 -41.13
CA SER A 10 -13.86 39.33 -40.01
C SER A 10 -14.72 38.20 -40.59
N ARG A 11 -14.13 37.01 -40.75
CA ARG A 11 -14.90 35.79 -41.02
C ARG A 11 -15.62 35.41 -39.72
N GLY A 12 -16.94 35.53 -39.72
CA GLY A 12 -17.78 35.03 -38.63
C GLY A 12 -17.56 33.53 -38.46
N PHE A 13 -17.45 33.09 -37.21
CA PHE A 13 -17.31 31.67 -36.86
C PHE A 13 -18.50 30.89 -37.41
N SER A 14 -18.25 29.84 -38.20
CA SER A 14 -19.31 28.96 -38.68
C SER A 14 -19.88 28.15 -37.50
N MET A 15 -21.20 27.94 -37.46
CA MET A 15 -21.86 27.06 -36.47
C MET A 15 -21.19 25.67 -36.37
N ILE A 16 -20.69 25.17 -37.50
CA ILE A 16 -19.97 23.89 -37.58
C ILE A 16 -18.62 23.94 -36.88
N GLU A 17 -17.92 25.07 -36.95
CA GLU A 17 -16.59 25.27 -36.37
C GLU A 17 -16.68 25.36 -34.83
N MET A 18 -17.79 25.91 -34.32
CA MET A 18 -18.11 25.93 -32.89
C MET A 18 -18.49 24.53 -32.36
N LEU A 19 -19.24 23.74 -33.12
CA LEU A 19 -19.55 22.35 -32.75
C LEU A 19 -18.30 21.47 -32.70
N VAL A 20 -17.38 21.63 -33.66
CA VAL A 20 -16.12 20.89 -33.69
C VAL A 20 -15.21 21.28 -32.52
N SER A 21 -15.12 22.56 -32.16
CA SER A 21 -14.30 22.99 -31.03
C SER A 21 -14.84 22.49 -29.69
N VAL A 22 -16.16 22.51 -29.48
CA VAL A 22 -16.80 21.94 -28.28
C VAL A 22 -16.59 20.43 -28.20
N LEU A 23 -16.68 19.71 -29.32
CA LEU A 23 -16.42 18.27 -29.36
C LEU A 23 -14.98 17.94 -28.99
N ILE A 24 -14.00 18.63 -29.58
CA ILE A 24 -12.58 18.43 -29.27
C ILE A 24 -12.30 18.76 -27.80
N PHE A 25 -12.88 19.86 -27.29
CA PHE A 25 -12.74 20.26 -25.90
C PHE A 25 -13.34 19.21 -24.94
N ALA A 26 -14.53 18.68 -25.25
CA ALA A 26 -15.17 17.64 -24.46
C ALA A 26 -14.33 16.34 -24.44
N LEU A 27 -13.77 15.94 -25.59
CA LEU A 27 -12.87 14.77 -25.68
C LEU A 27 -11.56 14.99 -24.93
N ALA A 28 -10.98 16.19 -24.99
CA ALA A 28 -9.77 16.54 -24.25
C ALA A 28 -10.00 16.51 -22.73
N MET A 29 -11.11 17.06 -22.25
CA MET A 29 -11.51 17.00 -20.84
C MET A 29 -11.78 15.56 -20.39
N LEU A 30 -12.41 14.73 -21.22
CA LEU A 30 -12.66 13.33 -20.91
C LEU A 30 -11.37 12.50 -20.85
N GLY A 31 -10.41 12.78 -21.75
CA GLY A 31 -9.08 12.16 -21.73
C GLY A 31 -8.29 12.52 -20.47
N LEU A 32 -8.33 13.80 -20.07
CA LEU A 32 -7.70 14.25 -18.81
C LEU A 32 -8.36 13.60 -17.59
N ALA A 33 -9.70 13.58 -17.52
CA ALA A 33 -10.42 12.92 -16.43
C ALA A 33 -10.09 11.43 -16.31
N GLY A 34 -9.99 10.73 -17.45
CA GLY A 34 -9.54 9.33 -17.50
C GLY A 34 -8.13 9.12 -16.95
N MET A 35 -7.22 10.07 -17.18
CA MET A 35 -5.85 10.01 -16.66
C MET A 35 -5.79 10.32 -15.15
N TYR A 36 -6.54 11.32 -14.67
CA TYR A 36 -6.62 11.65 -13.24
C TYR A 36 -7.16 10.48 -12.40
N MET A 37 -8.16 9.75 -12.90
CA MET A 37 -8.69 8.57 -12.22
C MET A 37 -7.64 7.46 -12.05
N LYS A 38 -6.78 7.24 -13.05
CA LYS A 38 -5.68 6.26 -12.96
C LYS A 38 -4.60 6.71 -11.98
N LEU A 39 -4.26 8.00 -11.97
CA LEU A 39 -3.22 8.54 -11.09
C LEU A 39 -3.59 8.47 -9.61
N ILE A 40 -4.86 8.70 -9.24
CA ILE A 40 -5.31 8.58 -7.85
C ILE A 40 -5.10 7.15 -7.33
N THR A 41 -5.45 6.14 -8.14
CA THR A 41 -5.25 4.75 -7.74
C THR A 41 -3.77 4.38 -7.63
N ALA A 42 -2.91 4.88 -8.51
CA ALA A 42 -1.46 4.66 -8.45
C ALA A 42 -0.79 5.37 -7.25
N GLN A 43 -1.25 6.57 -6.90
CA GLN A 43 -0.71 7.32 -5.76
C GLN A 43 -1.11 6.66 -4.42
N THR A 44 -2.34 6.19 -4.28
CA THR A 44 -2.77 5.41 -3.10
C THR A 44 -2.04 4.06 -3.03
N GLN A 45 -1.70 3.46 -4.18
CA GLN A 45 -0.91 2.21 -4.23
C GLN A 45 0.49 2.39 -3.63
N ASN A 46 1.19 3.45 -4.03
CA ASN A 46 2.52 3.75 -3.49
C ASN A 46 2.47 4.09 -1.99
N GLN A 47 1.39 4.70 -1.52
CA GLN A 47 1.21 4.97 -0.09
C GLN A 47 1.08 3.69 0.74
N ASN A 48 0.30 2.70 0.29
CA ASN A 48 0.18 1.41 1.00
C ASN A 48 1.53 0.69 1.07
N VAL A 49 2.33 0.74 0.00
CA VAL A 49 3.70 0.19 0.01
C VAL A 49 4.60 0.98 0.97
N ALA A 50 4.57 2.31 0.94
CA ALA A 50 5.36 3.15 1.83
C ALA A 50 4.99 2.93 3.32
N GLN A 51 3.73 2.64 3.64
CA GLN A 51 3.26 2.35 5.00
C GLN A 51 3.72 0.98 5.54
N THR A 52 4.08 0.02 4.66
CA THR A 52 4.63 -1.26 5.13
C THR A 52 6.02 -1.15 5.74
N SER A 53 6.81 -0.14 5.36
CA SER A 53 8.18 0.01 5.88
C SER A 53 8.21 0.38 7.37
N PRO A 54 7.41 1.34 7.87
CA PRO A 54 7.24 1.56 9.31
C PRO A 54 6.80 0.31 10.07
N TRP A 55 5.90 -0.51 9.51
CA TRP A 55 5.46 -1.75 10.16
C TRP A 55 6.56 -2.80 10.26
N GLY A 56 7.41 -2.93 9.23
CA GLY A 56 8.60 -3.78 9.28
C GLY A 56 9.59 -3.32 10.36
N ASN A 57 9.81 -2.02 10.49
CA ASN A 57 10.67 -1.46 11.53
C ASN A 57 10.10 -1.64 12.95
N SER A 58 8.79 -1.47 13.13
CA SER A 58 8.16 -1.67 14.44
C SER A 58 8.11 -3.15 14.83
N PHE A 59 7.89 -4.06 13.87
CA PHE A 59 8.06 -5.51 14.08
C PHE A 59 9.46 -5.81 14.63
N TRP A 60 10.48 -5.28 13.96
CA TRP A 60 11.87 -5.49 14.37
C TRP A 60 12.16 -4.91 15.76
N GLY A 61 11.63 -3.73 16.07
CA GLY A 61 11.74 -3.14 17.40
C GLY A 61 11.12 -4.01 18.51
N ILE A 62 9.96 -4.62 18.26
CA ILE A 62 9.30 -5.54 19.22
C ILE A 62 10.13 -6.80 19.43
N VAL A 63 10.70 -7.34 18.35
CA VAL A 63 11.53 -8.53 18.41
C VAL A 63 12.82 -8.25 19.17
N GLN A 64 13.49 -7.11 18.92
CA GLN A 64 14.70 -6.71 19.64
C GLN A 64 14.45 -6.35 21.11
N ALA A 65 13.30 -5.77 21.44
CA ALA A 65 12.95 -5.40 22.80
C ALA A 65 12.67 -6.62 23.70
N ASN A 66 12.53 -7.82 23.12
CA ASN A 66 12.20 -9.02 23.84
C ASN A 66 13.44 -9.90 24.05
N ALA A 67 13.87 -10.02 25.32
CA ALA A 67 15.03 -10.84 25.69
C ALA A 67 14.88 -12.34 25.32
N ASN A 68 13.66 -12.84 25.11
CA ASN A 68 13.37 -14.22 24.70
C ASN A 68 12.97 -14.31 23.22
N ALA A 69 13.47 -13.37 22.38
CA ALA A 69 13.20 -13.30 20.94
C ALA A 69 13.27 -14.66 20.25
N THR A 70 14.41 -15.31 20.35
CA THR A 70 14.72 -16.59 19.69
C THR A 70 13.76 -17.70 20.13
N SER A 71 13.39 -17.75 21.41
CA SER A 71 12.47 -18.76 21.97
C SER A 71 11.03 -18.65 21.43
N PHE A 72 10.49 -17.44 21.30
CA PHE A 72 9.13 -17.28 20.74
C PHE A 72 9.14 -17.37 19.21
N LEU A 73 10.21 -16.92 18.55
CA LEU A 73 10.36 -16.99 17.09
C LEU A 73 10.46 -18.42 16.58
N ALA A 74 11.10 -19.30 17.36
CA ALA A 74 11.13 -20.73 17.05
C ALA A 74 9.72 -21.34 16.86
N ASN A 75 8.69 -20.73 17.45
CA ASN A 75 7.29 -21.19 17.36
C ASN A 75 6.35 -20.19 16.66
N LEU A 76 6.87 -19.11 16.05
CA LEU A 76 6.06 -18.00 15.52
C LEU A 76 5.54 -18.24 14.09
N SER A 77 6.08 -19.22 13.37
CA SER A 77 5.75 -19.41 11.95
C SER A 77 4.24 -19.59 11.72
N GLY A 78 3.63 -18.69 10.95
CA GLY A 78 2.19 -18.67 10.75
C GLY A 78 1.68 -17.52 9.87
N THR A 79 0.41 -17.62 9.47
CA THR A 79 -0.31 -16.55 8.75
C THR A 79 -1.31 -15.90 9.70
N TYR A 80 -1.20 -14.58 9.84
CA TYR A 80 -2.04 -13.76 10.69
C TYR A 80 -2.97 -12.87 9.86
N THR A 81 -4.22 -12.81 10.26
CA THR A 81 -5.34 -12.07 9.67
C THR A 81 -6.15 -11.49 10.81
N SER A 82 -7.05 -10.54 10.53
CA SER A 82 -7.93 -9.96 11.55
C SER A 82 -8.76 -10.99 12.34
N ALA A 83 -8.98 -12.19 11.80
CA ALA A 83 -9.73 -13.26 12.44
C ALA A 83 -8.92 -14.13 13.42
N ASN A 84 -7.58 -14.17 13.30
CA ASN A 84 -6.73 -15.09 14.09
C ASN A 84 -5.59 -14.38 14.83
N ILE A 85 -5.67 -13.06 15.03
CA ILE A 85 -4.70 -12.28 15.80
C ILE A 85 -4.50 -12.85 17.22
N SER A 86 -5.55 -13.44 17.81
CA SER A 86 -5.50 -14.08 19.13
C SER A 86 -4.56 -15.29 19.20
N ALA A 87 -4.23 -15.93 18.08
CA ALA A 87 -3.28 -17.04 18.01
C ALA A 87 -1.81 -16.58 17.96
N ALA A 88 -1.56 -15.26 17.82
CA ALA A 88 -0.22 -14.72 17.81
C ALA A 88 0.39 -14.67 19.22
N PRO A 89 1.73 -14.79 19.34
CA PRO A 89 2.42 -14.58 20.61
C PRO A 89 2.11 -13.21 21.22
N ALA A 90 1.99 -13.18 22.56
CA ALA A 90 1.62 -11.99 23.32
C ALA A 90 2.39 -10.70 22.93
N PRO A 91 3.71 -10.73 22.64
CA PRO A 91 4.47 -9.54 22.24
C PRO A 91 4.03 -8.95 20.89
N LEU A 92 3.58 -9.80 19.94
CA LEU A 92 3.24 -9.38 18.58
C LEU A 92 1.75 -9.09 18.40
N ARG A 93 0.91 -9.52 19.34
CA ARG A 93 -0.54 -9.37 19.25
C ARG A 93 -0.98 -7.90 19.11
N ALA A 94 -0.39 -6.99 19.90
CA ALA A 94 -0.71 -5.57 19.83
C ALA A 94 -0.33 -4.96 18.48
N TRP A 95 0.83 -5.33 17.96
CA TRP A 95 1.32 -4.89 16.65
C TRP A 95 0.48 -5.45 15.50
N LEU A 96 0.09 -6.73 15.55
CA LEU A 96 -0.82 -7.31 14.55
C LEU A 96 -2.20 -6.64 14.57
N THR A 97 -2.71 -6.25 15.73
CA THR A 97 -3.94 -5.45 15.84
C THR A 97 -3.78 -4.09 15.17
N GLU A 98 -2.67 -3.39 15.36
CA GLU A 98 -2.39 -2.10 14.70
C GLU A 98 -2.32 -2.24 13.18
N VAL A 99 -1.67 -3.29 12.68
CA VAL A 99 -1.48 -3.52 11.24
C VAL A 99 -2.77 -4.00 10.56
N LEU A 100 -3.54 -4.90 11.19
CA LEU A 100 -4.64 -5.64 10.54
C LEU A 100 -6.03 -5.15 10.92
N GLN A 101 -6.18 -4.33 11.96
CA GLN A 101 -7.48 -3.82 12.39
C GLN A 101 -7.52 -2.29 12.28
N PRO A 102 -8.65 -1.72 11.82
CA PRO A 102 -8.87 -0.30 12.02
C PRO A 102 -8.91 -0.05 13.53
N LEU A 103 -8.01 0.76 14.06
CA LEU A 103 -8.16 1.29 15.42
C LEU A 103 -9.50 2.01 15.48
N ALA A 104 -10.48 1.42 16.15
CA ALA A 104 -11.74 2.10 16.43
C ALA A 104 -11.43 3.33 17.31
N ILE A 105 -11.95 4.50 16.93
CA ILE A 105 -11.74 5.86 17.46
C ILE A 105 -10.55 6.56 16.76
N VAL A 106 -10.76 7.49 15.83
CA VAL A 106 -11.38 8.82 16.04
C VAL A 106 -12.35 9.17 14.92
N ASN A 107 -13.47 9.77 15.30
CA ASN A 107 -14.43 10.47 14.46
C ASN A 107 -13.72 11.47 13.51
N SER A 108 -13.23 10.99 12.36
CA SER A 108 -12.71 11.83 11.28
C SER A 108 -13.51 11.48 10.03
N THR A 109 -14.63 12.17 9.87
CA THR A 109 -15.37 12.30 8.61
C THR A 109 -14.59 13.10 7.56
N THR A 110 -13.28 13.30 7.73
CA THR A 110 -12.43 14.11 6.87
C THR A 110 -11.03 13.54 6.80
N THR A 111 -10.76 12.54 5.96
CA THR A 111 -9.45 12.49 5.28
C THR A 111 -9.48 11.56 4.08
N SER A 112 -9.24 12.14 2.92
CA SER A 112 -8.60 11.54 1.74
C SER A 112 -7.15 11.07 2.03
N GLY A 113 -6.93 10.45 3.19
CA GLY A 113 -5.65 9.92 3.67
C GLY A 113 -5.75 8.41 3.80
N SER A 114 -4.78 7.71 3.22
CA SER A 114 -4.73 6.25 3.17
C SER A 114 -4.92 5.63 4.57
N PRO A 115 -5.72 4.56 4.70
CA PRO A 115 -5.91 3.89 5.98
C PRO A 115 -4.55 3.44 6.53
N ASN A 116 -4.21 3.82 7.77
CA ASN A 116 -3.00 3.37 8.47
C ASN A 116 -3.04 1.87 8.87
N TYR A 117 -3.79 1.03 8.13
CA TYR A 117 -3.97 -0.39 8.39
C TYR A 117 -4.24 -1.15 7.08
N LEU A 118 -3.91 -2.44 7.04
CA LEU A 118 -4.15 -3.33 5.91
C LEU A 118 -5.58 -3.88 5.96
N ALA A 119 -6.52 -3.16 5.34
CA ALA A 119 -7.88 -3.67 5.14
C ALA A 119 -7.87 -4.98 4.33
N ASN A 120 -8.46 -6.06 4.88
CA ASN A 120 -8.45 -7.41 4.29
C ASN A 120 -7.02 -7.92 3.95
N GLY A 121 -6.03 -7.51 4.74
CA GLY A 121 -4.66 -8.00 4.60
C GLY A 121 -4.36 -9.22 5.46
N SER A 122 -3.22 -9.84 5.17
CA SER A 122 -2.59 -10.87 5.99
C SER A 122 -1.12 -10.52 6.25
N VAL A 123 -0.61 -10.94 7.40
CA VAL A 123 0.81 -10.92 7.73
C VAL A 123 1.27 -12.36 7.84
N VAL A 124 2.13 -12.79 6.92
CA VAL A 124 2.77 -14.10 6.95
C VAL A 124 4.13 -13.94 7.61
N ILE A 125 4.36 -14.66 8.70
CA ILE A 125 5.65 -14.70 9.38
C ILE A 125 6.20 -16.11 9.22
N THR A 126 7.40 -16.22 8.66
CA THR A 126 8.14 -17.49 8.53
C THR A 126 9.49 -17.37 9.21
N THR A 127 9.79 -18.33 10.06
CA THR A 127 11.09 -18.45 10.71
C THR A 127 11.90 -19.57 10.08
N GLY A 128 13.20 -19.33 9.92
CA GLY A 128 14.14 -20.22 9.29
C GLY A 128 15.41 -20.37 10.14
N PRO A 129 16.32 -21.28 9.73
CA PRO A 129 17.57 -21.51 10.43
C PRO A 129 18.41 -20.24 10.51
N ASP A 130 19.36 -20.23 11.45
CA ASP A 130 20.37 -19.18 11.54
C ASP A 130 21.14 -19.06 10.22
N ALA A 131 21.29 -17.83 9.71
CA ALA A 131 22.01 -17.61 8.45
C ALA A 131 23.52 -17.82 8.60
N SER A 132 24.06 -17.69 9.82
CA SER A 132 25.50 -17.79 10.08
C SER A 132 25.94 -19.24 10.29
N SER A 133 25.23 -19.99 11.15
CA SER A 133 25.59 -21.36 11.52
C SER A 133 24.79 -22.45 10.78
N GLY A 134 23.67 -22.11 10.13
CA GLY A 134 22.73 -23.07 9.56
C GLY A 134 21.96 -23.89 10.60
N ALA A 135 22.14 -23.61 11.89
CA ALA A 135 21.43 -24.29 12.96
C ALA A 135 19.93 -23.97 12.90
N ALA A 136 19.09 -24.94 13.27
CA ALA A 136 17.65 -24.69 13.38
C ALA A 136 17.37 -23.54 14.35
N CYS A 137 16.35 -22.73 14.06
CA CYS A 137 15.92 -21.64 14.93
C CYS A 137 15.53 -22.19 16.31
N SER A 138 16.25 -21.75 17.34
CA SER A 138 16.04 -22.22 18.71
C SER A 138 16.42 -21.11 19.69
N ALA A 139 16.06 -21.28 20.97
CA ALA A 139 16.43 -20.33 22.02
C ALA A 139 17.94 -20.05 22.10
N SER A 140 18.76 -21.02 21.71
CA SER A 140 20.23 -21.01 21.84
C SER A 140 20.96 -20.68 20.53
N SER A 141 20.24 -20.46 19.43
CA SER A 141 20.78 -20.20 18.10
C SER A 141 20.10 -19.01 17.45
N GLY A 142 20.74 -18.45 16.42
CA GLY A 142 20.10 -17.43 15.61
C GLY A 142 18.87 -17.94 14.86
N CYS A 143 18.05 -17.00 14.39
CA CYS A 143 16.88 -17.26 13.58
C CYS A 143 16.81 -16.25 12.43
N THR A 144 16.55 -16.75 11.22
CA THR A 144 16.09 -15.90 10.13
C THR A 144 14.58 -15.74 10.24
N VAL A 145 14.09 -14.53 10.02
CA VAL A 145 12.66 -14.20 10.12
C VAL A 145 12.25 -13.44 8.88
N THR A 146 11.27 -13.96 8.17
CA THR A 146 10.68 -13.32 7.00
C THR A 146 9.27 -12.87 7.36
N VAL A 147 8.98 -11.58 7.20
CA VAL A 147 7.64 -11.02 7.41
C VAL A 147 7.12 -10.53 6.07
N THR A 148 6.02 -11.12 5.62
CA THR A 148 5.36 -10.75 4.37
C THR A 148 3.99 -10.17 4.67
N PHE A 149 3.77 -8.92 4.29
CA PHE A 149 2.47 -8.28 4.29
C PHE A 149 1.81 -8.60 2.95
N GLN A 150 0.57 -9.07 2.95
CA GLN A 150 -0.22 -9.26 1.73
C GLN A 150 -1.56 -8.56 1.88
N TRP A 151 -2.08 -7.98 0.80
CA TRP A 151 -3.41 -7.39 0.80
C TRP A 151 -4.05 -7.46 -0.58
N THR A 152 -5.37 -7.54 -0.58
CA THR A 152 -6.17 -7.57 -1.80
C THR A 152 -6.62 -6.16 -2.15
N GLN A 153 -6.29 -5.73 -3.36
CA GLN A 153 -6.70 -4.45 -3.90
C GLN A 153 -7.81 -4.65 -4.95
N ASN A 154 -8.94 -3.97 -4.77
CA ASN A 154 -9.95 -3.86 -5.82
C ASN A 154 -9.38 -3.06 -6.99
N GLY A 155 -9.62 -3.50 -8.23
CA GLY A 155 -9.11 -2.80 -9.40
C GLY A 155 -9.68 -1.39 -9.52
N ALA A 156 -8.96 -0.53 -10.25
CA ALA A 156 -9.22 0.91 -10.36
C ALA A 156 -10.62 1.29 -10.90
N VAL A 157 -11.31 0.35 -11.55
CA VAL A 157 -12.67 0.52 -12.07
C VAL A 157 -13.55 -0.65 -11.67
N SER A 158 -14.84 -0.39 -11.45
CA SER A 158 -15.84 -1.42 -11.14
C SER A 158 -15.78 -2.57 -12.16
N GLY A 159 -15.67 -3.81 -11.69
CA GLY A 159 -15.54 -5.01 -12.54
C GLY A 159 -14.11 -5.41 -12.90
N SER A 160 -13.08 -4.65 -12.49
CA SER A 160 -11.69 -5.10 -12.63
C SER A 160 -11.34 -6.21 -11.65
N PRO A 161 -10.48 -7.18 -12.03
CA PRO A 161 -10.05 -8.24 -11.13
C PRO A 161 -9.31 -7.65 -9.92
N ALA A 162 -9.56 -8.23 -8.75
CA ALA A 162 -8.81 -7.89 -7.56
C ALA A 162 -7.35 -8.36 -7.72
N ILE A 163 -6.41 -7.54 -7.30
CA ILE A 163 -4.97 -7.83 -7.39
C ILE A 163 -4.42 -8.01 -5.98
N THR A 164 -3.80 -9.16 -5.72
CA THR A 164 -3.06 -9.38 -4.48
C THR A 164 -1.69 -8.71 -4.58
N ARG A 165 -1.37 -7.87 -3.60
CA ARG A 165 -0.08 -7.21 -3.43
C ARG A 165 0.61 -7.79 -2.22
N GLY A 166 1.94 -7.67 -2.17
CA GLY A 166 2.66 -7.94 -0.95
C GLY A 166 4.02 -7.28 -0.87
N GLN A 167 4.52 -7.17 0.35
CA GLN A 167 5.84 -6.63 0.70
C GLN A 167 6.51 -7.57 1.70
N THR A 168 7.76 -7.93 1.44
CA THR A 168 8.50 -8.90 2.25
C THR A 168 9.72 -8.24 2.87
N PHE A 169 9.88 -8.43 4.16
CA PHE A 169 11.00 -7.97 4.97
C PHE A 169 11.72 -9.17 5.56
N ASN A 170 13.04 -9.19 5.45
CA ASN A 170 13.88 -10.25 5.99
C ASN A 170 14.70 -9.70 7.13
N PHE A 171 14.73 -10.43 8.24
CA PHE A 171 15.45 -10.10 9.46
C PHE A 171 16.29 -11.29 9.89
N GLN A 172 17.38 -11.02 10.61
CA GLN A 172 18.23 -12.04 11.20
C GLN A 172 18.51 -11.68 12.66
N ILE A 173 18.32 -12.65 13.54
CA ILE A 173 18.50 -12.52 14.98
C ILE A 173 19.53 -13.56 15.41
N GLY A 174 20.42 -13.18 16.31
CA GLY A 174 21.49 -14.04 16.80
C GLY A 174 22.80 -13.85 16.05
N LEU A 175 23.86 -13.75 16.85
CA LEU A 175 25.26 -13.95 16.52
C LEU A 175 25.82 -14.88 17.61
#